data_AF-A0A3M3ZUA4-F1
#
_entry.id   AF-A0A3M3ZUA4-F1
#
_cell.length_a   1.000
_cell.length_b   1.000
_cell.length_c   1.000
_cell.angle_alpha   90.00
_cell.angle_beta   90.00
_cell.angle_gamma   90.00
#
_symmetry.space_group_name_H-M   'P 1'
#
loop_
_entity.id
_entity.type
_entity.pdbx_description
1 polymer ?
#
loop_
_entity_poly.entity_id
_entity_poly.type
_entity_poly.pdbx_seq_one_letter_code
_entity_poly.pdbx_strand_id
1 'polypeptide(L)'
;MSLTEARFHDLVDATQQNIEDVFDESGLDVDLENSAGVLTVKFEGGTQLIFSRQEPLRQLWLAAKSGGFYYDYNEETFCWACDSSDELLSEMLTRFTKEQAGVELDFSPDTRSTAQTAVQQRQPGGSFALRQPVSAR
;
A
#
# COMPACT_ATOMS: atom_id res chain seq x y z
N MET A 1 -15.33 20.79 -8.52
CA MET A 1 -14.72 22.04 -9.03
C MET A 1 -13.46 21.62 -9.79
N SER A 2 -12.87 22.42 -10.68
CA SER A 2 -11.65 21.98 -11.36
C SER A 2 -10.47 22.03 -10.39
N LEU A 3 -9.76 20.92 -10.21
CA LEU A 3 -8.83 20.67 -9.09
C LEU A 3 -7.72 21.72 -8.81
N THR A 4 -7.42 22.78 -9.55
CA THR A 4 -6.18 23.62 -9.39
C THR A 4 -4.83 22.89 -9.25
N GLU A 5 -3.76 23.43 -9.83
CA GLU A 5 -2.43 22.80 -9.73
C GLU A 5 -1.92 22.79 -8.27
N ALA A 6 -2.01 23.91 -7.56
CA ALA A 6 -1.53 23.99 -6.18
C ALA A 6 -2.19 22.95 -5.25
N ARG A 7 -3.50 22.70 -5.40
CA ARG A 7 -4.18 21.66 -4.60
C ARG A 7 -3.78 20.26 -4.99
N PHE A 8 -3.61 19.98 -6.28
CA PHE A 8 -3.10 18.68 -6.72
C PHE A 8 -1.73 18.39 -6.11
N HIS A 9 -0.83 19.38 -6.08
CA HIS A 9 0.50 19.19 -5.47
C HIS A 9 0.40 18.90 -3.97
N ASP A 10 -0.42 19.67 -3.24
CA ASP A 10 -0.67 19.49 -1.81
C ASP A 10 -1.23 18.09 -1.49
N LEU A 11 -2.17 17.61 -2.31
CA LEU A 11 -2.78 16.28 -2.18
C LEU A 11 -1.77 15.16 -2.43
N VAL A 12 -0.93 15.29 -3.48
CA VAL A 12 0.10 14.29 -3.77
C VAL A 12 1.16 14.27 -2.67
N ASP A 13 1.60 15.43 -2.20
CA ASP A 13 2.58 15.55 -1.13
C ASP A 13 2.06 14.91 0.17
N ALA A 14 0.82 15.24 0.55
CA ALA A 14 0.15 14.62 1.70
C ALA A 14 0.01 13.09 1.55
N THR A 15 -0.27 12.61 0.35
CA THR A 15 -0.37 11.16 0.07
C THR A 15 0.98 10.46 0.19
N GLN A 16 2.03 11.03 -0.40
CA GLN A 16 3.39 10.51 -0.31
C GLN A 16 3.87 10.49 1.14
N GLN A 17 3.65 11.59 1.87
CA GLN A 17 3.99 11.69 3.28
C GLN A 17 3.26 10.64 4.14
N ASN A 18 1.98 10.38 3.87
CA ASN A 18 1.22 9.33 4.57
C ASN A 18 1.76 7.93 4.28
N ILE A 19 2.17 7.66 3.04
CA ILE A 19 2.79 6.38 2.68
C ILE A 19 4.12 6.21 3.43
N GLU A 20 4.94 7.26 3.48
CA GLU A 20 6.20 7.26 4.23
C GLU A 20 5.98 6.99 5.72
N ASP A 21 5.04 7.69 6.36
CA ASP A 21 4.66 7.52 7.78
C ASP A 21 4.25 6.07 8.07
N VAL A 22 3.38 5.48 7.23
CA VAL A 22 2.91 4.09 7.39
C VAL A 22 4.05 3.08 7.26
N PHE A 23 4.98 3.30 6.34
CA PHE A 23 6.15 2.42 6.19
C PHE A 23 7.13 2.56 7.37
N ASP A 24 7.41 3.78 7.83
CA ASP A 24 8.25 4.02 9.01
C ASP A 24 7.63 3.38 10.28
N GLU A 25 6.32 3.56 10.50
CA GLU A 25 5.61 2.98 11.64
C GLU A 25 5.53 1.45 11.58
N SER A 26 5.55 0.85 10.39
CA SER A 26 5.51 -0.60 10.22
C SER A 26 6.78 -1.31 10.69
N GLY A 27 7.91 -0.61 10.74
CA GLY A 27 9.22 -1.19 11.04
C GLY A 27 9.73 -2.16 9.96
N LEU A 28 9.18 -2.09 8.74
CA LEU A 28 9.71 -2.83 7.60
C LEU A 28 11.05 -2.24 7.15
N ASP A 29 11.97 -3.11 6.72
CA ASP A 29 13.24 -2.69 6.11
C ASP A 29 12.98 -2.28 4.65
N VAL A 30 12.54 -1.04 4.47
CA VAL A 30 12.29 -0.42 3.17
C VAL A 30 13.10 0.86 3.02
N ASP A 31 13.64 1.07 1.81
CA ASP A 31 14.35 2.30 1.45
C ASP A 31 13.36 3.28 0.82
N LEU A 32 13.05 4.35 1.54
CA LEU A 32 12.16 5.42 1.11
C LEU A 32 12.98 6.60 0.56
N GLU A 33 12.74 6.95 -0.70
CA GLU A 33 13.41 8.07 -1.37
C GLU A 33 12.36 8.98 -2.00
N ASN A 34 12.13 10.15 -1.40
CA ASN A 34 11.28 11.19 -1.97
C ASN A 34 12.15 12.27 -2.64
N SER A 35 11.93 12.51 -3.93
CA SER A 35 12.64 13.55 -4.69
C SER A 35 11.79 14.16 -5.78
N ALA A 36 11.63 15.49 -5.75
CA ALA A 36 10.96 16.28 -6.77
C ALA A 36 9.53 15.82 -7.13
N GLY A 37 8.78 15.28 -6.16
CA GLY A 37 7.42 14.74 -6.39
C GLY A 37 7.41 13.32 -6.94
N VAL A 38 8.54 12.63 -6.87
CA VAL A 38 8.68 11.19 -7.10
C VAL A 38 9.04 10.51 -5.79
N LEU A 39 8.18 9.63 -5.30
CA LEU A 39 8.44 8.78 -4.14
C LEU A 39 8.83 7.39 -4.63
N THR A 40 9.98 6.90 -4.21
CA THR A 40 10.47 5.56 -4.52
C THR A 40 10.56 4.75 -3.23
N VAL A 41 9.87 3.62 -3.19
CA VAL A 41 9.89 2.67 -2.07
C VAL A 41 10.58 1.40 -2.56
N LYS A 42 11.76 1.07 -2.04
CA LYS A 42 12.47 -0.16 -2.38
C LYS A 42 12.35 -1.16 -1.22
N PHE A 43 11.87 -2.36 -1.53
CA PHE A 43 11.73 -3.44 -0.58
C PHE A 43 13.00 -4.32 -0.57
N GLU A 44 13.30 -4.96 0.56
CA GLU A 44 14.43 -5.89 0.72
C GLU A 44 14.41 -7.01 -0.35
N GLY A 45 13.22 -7.42 -0.81
CA GLY A 45 13.02 -8.41 -1.89
C GLY A 45 13.48 -7.98 -3.29
N GLY A 46 14.07 -6.77 -3.44
CA GLY A 46 14.53 -6.22 -4.72
C GLY A 46 13.41 -5.68 -5.61
N THR A 47 12.19 -5.61 -5.09
CA THR A 47 11.04 -4.97 -5.71
C THR A 47 10.98 -3.50 -5.30
N GLN A 48 10.43 -2.67 -6.18
CA GLN A 48 10.27 -1.24 -5.91
C GLN A 48 8.92 -0.74 -6.40
N LEU A 49 8.38 0.23 -5.67
CA LEU A 49 7.20 0.99 -6.01
C LEU A 49 7.62 2.45 -6.25
N ILE A 50 7.37 2.97 -7.43
CA ILE A 50 7.70 4.36 -7.78
C ILE A 50 6.40 5.12 -8.01
N PHE A 51 6.13 6.10 -7.18
CA PHE A 51 5.03 7.04 -7.32
C PHE A 51 5.54 8.31 -7.97
N SER A 52 4.90 8.76 -9.03
CA SER A 52 5.29 9.98 -9.76
C SER A 52 4.08 10.86 -9.98
N ARG A 53 4.20 12.15 -9.65
CA ARG A 53 3.15 13.13 -9.93
C ARG A 53 3.17 13.56 -11.39
N GLN A 54 2.02 13.54 -12.05
CA GLN A 54 1.86 14.04 -13.42
C GLN A 54 0.99 15.29 -13.42
N GLU A 55 1.63 16.45 -13.22
CA GLU A 55 1.01 17.79 -13.21
C GLU A 55 0.09 18.08 -14.41
N PRO A 56 0.47 17.81 -15.68
CA PRO A 56 -0.38 18.13 -16.83
C PRO A 56 -1.66 17.27 -16.89
N LEU A 57 -1.63 16.06 -16.32
CA LEU A 57 -2.76 15.14 -16.30
C LEU A 57 -3.50 15.15 -14.96
N ARG A 58 -2.91 15.73 -13.90
CA ARG A 58 -3.39 15.70 -12.52
C ARG A 58 -3.61 14.28 -12.00
N GLN A 59 -2.72 13.39 -12.42
CA GLN A 59 -2.76 11.98 -12.07
C GLN A 59 -1.54 11.59 -11.25
N LEU A 60 -1.73 10.64 -10.34
CA LEU A 60 -0.64 9.98 -9.63
C LEU A 60 -0.34 8.66 -10.33
N TRP A 61 0.90 8.49 -10.77
CA TRP A 61 1.33 7.27 -11.45
C TRP A 61 2.08 6.39 -10.47
N LEU A 62 1.81 5.08 -10.52
CA LEU A 62 2.48 4.08 -9.72
C LEU A 62 3.09 3.03 -10.63
N ALA A 63 4.42 2.97 -10.66
CA ALA A 63 5.16 1.90 -11.30
C ALA A 63 5.51 0.83 -10.26
N ALA A 64 4.98 -0.36 -10.43
CA ALA A 64 5.28 -1.55 -9.66
C ALA A 64 5.91 -2.63 -10.55
N LYS A 65 6.47 -3.68 -9.95
CA LYS A 65 6.96 -4.86 -10.70
C LYS A 65 5.88 -5.48 -11.59
N SER A 66 4.61 -5.40 -11.18
CA SER A 66 3.47 -5.93 -11.93
C SER A 66 3.04 -5.05 -13.11
N GLY A 67 3.50 -3.80 -13.19
CA GLY A 67 3.11 -2.85 -14.24
C GLY A 67 2.97 -1.41 -13.75
N GLY A 68 2.55 -0.53 -14.65
CA GLY A 68 2.23 0.87 -14.35
C GLY A 68 0.72 1.07 -14.18
N PHE A 69 0.34 1.76 -13.12
CA PHE A 69 -1.05 2.09 -12.77
C PHE A 69 -1.21 3.60 -12.68
N TYR A 70 -2.39 4.08 -13.05
CA TYR A 70 -2.70 5.50 -13.10
C TYR A 70 -3.88 5.78 -12.19
N TYR A 71 -3.70 6.73 -11.29
CA TYR A 71 -4.69 7.09 -10.29
C TYR A 71 -5.18 8.50 -10.49
N ASP A 72 -6.51 8.66 -10.42
CA ASP A 72 -7.18 9.95 -10.38
C ASP A 72 -7.65 10.24 -8.94
N TYR A 73 -7.61 11.51 -8.54
CA TYR A 73 -8.01 11.90 -7.20
C TYR A 73 -9.52 12.18 -7.14
N ASN A 74 -10.24 11.40 -6.35
CA ASN A 74 -11.66 11.61 -6.14
C ASN A 74 -11.89 12.55 -4.94
N GLU A 75 -12.29 13.79 -5.21
CA GLU A 75 -12.60 14.80 -4.18
C GLU A 75 -13.81 14.44 -3.29
N GLU A 76 -14.68 13.51 -3.71
CA GLU A 76 -15.86 13.09 -2.95
C GLU A 76 -15.51 12.05 -1.88
N THR A 77 -14.61 11.11 -2.22
CA THR A 77 -14.16 10.05 -1.33
C THR A 77 -12.81 10.34 -0.67
N PHE A 78 -12.13 11.42 -1.09
CA PHE A 78 -10.78 11.80 -0.69
C PHE A 78 -9.72 10.72 -0.98
N CYS A 79 -9.99 9.85 -1.94
CA CYS A 79 -9.16 8.68 -2.26
C CYS A 79 -8.67 8.71 -3.71
N TRP A 80 -7.52 8.08 -3.94
CA TRP A 80 -6.97 7.84 -5.27
C TRP A 80 -7.59 6.58 -5.87
N ALA A 81 -8.30 6.71 -6.99
CA ALA A 81 -8.96 5.60 -7.70
C ALA A 81 -8.22 5.26 -8.99
N CYS A 82 -7.99 3.96 -9.24
CA CYS A 82 -7.30 3.49 -10.43
C CYS A 82 -8.18 3.62 -11.67
N ASP A 83 -7.70 4.32 -12.70
CA ASP A 83 -8.41 4.50 -13.98
C ASP A 83 -8.69 3.15 -14.68
N SER A 84 -7.79 2.18 -14.53
CA SER A 84 -7.87 0.90 -15.24
C SER A 84 -8.65 -0.19 -14.50
N SER A 85 -8.88 -0.07 -13.20
CA SER A 85 -9.46 -1.17 -12.39
C SER A 85 -10.41 -0.72 -11.29
N ASP A 86 -10.69 0.58 -11.14
CA ASP A 86 -11.50 1.18 -10.07
C ASP A 86 -11.00 0.88 -8.64
N GLU A 87 -9.88 0.15 -8.52
CA GLU A 87 -9.24 -0.20 -7.26
C GLU A 87 -8.55 1.01 -6.64
N LEU A 88 -8.65 1.15 -5.32
CA LEU A 88 -8.05 2.26 -4.60
C LEU A 88 -6.53 2.07 -4.46
N LEU A 89 -5.80 3.19 -4.43
CA LEU A 89 -4.36 3.17 -4.16
C LEU A 89 -4.03 2.45 -2.85
N SER A 90 -4.82 2.71 -1.80
CA SER A 90 -4.62 2.10 -0.48
C SER A 90 -4.72 0.58 -0.53
N GLU A 91 -5.80 0.05 -1.12
CA GLU A 91 -6.02 -1.39 -1.29
C GLU A 91 -4.88 -2.07 -2.06
N MET A 92 -4.43 -1.41 -3.13
CA MET A 92 -3.36 -1.90 -3.98
C MET A 92 -2.01 -1.93 -3.24
N LEU A 93 -1.70 -0.92 -2.42
CA LEU A 93 -0.51 -0.89 -1.57
C LEU A 93 -0.56 -1.92 -0.45
N THR A 94 -1.71 -2.08 0.21
CA THR A 94 -1.93 -3.12 1.23
C THR A 94 -1.63 -4.49 0.66
N ARG A 95 -2.18 -4.77 -0.53
CA ARG A 95 -1.95 -6.02 -1.23
C ARG A 95 -0.48 -6.23 -1.59
N PHE A 96 0.17 -5.22 -2.18
CA PHE A 96 1.59 -5.33 -2.52
C PHE A 96 2.50 -5.52 -1.32
N THR A 97 2.24 -4.81 -0.23
CA THR A 97 3.00 -4.95 1.01
C THR A 97 2.79 -6.34 1.61
N LYS A 98 1.56 -6.86 1.58
CA LYS A 98 1.26 -8.23 2.01
C LYS A 98 1.96 -9.27 1.16
N GLU A 99 2.00 -9.10 -0.16
CA GLU A 99 2.68 -10.03 -1.08
C GLU A 99 4.21 -9.99 -0.95
N GLN A 100 4.79 -8.80 -0.71
CA GLN A 100 6.25 -8.60 -0.69
C GLN A 100 6.87 -8.78 0.69
N ALA A 101 6.23 -8.26 1.73
CA ALA A 101 6.72 -8.24 3.10
C ALA A 101 5.94 -9.19 4.04
N GLY A 102 4.80 -9.72 3.60
CA GLY A 102 3.95 -10.56 4.46
C GLY A 102 3.16 -9.79 5.52
N VAL A 103 3.16 -8.45 5.45
CA VAL A 103 2.51 -7.55 6.42
C VAL A 103 1.36 -6.81 5.75
N GLU A 104 0.21 -6.76 6.43
CA GLU A 104 -0.91 -5.91 6.03
C GLU A 104 -0.77 -4.55 6.71
N LEU A 105 -0.54 -3.52 5.89
CA LEU A 105 -0.52 -2.12 6.32
C LEU A 105 -1.76 -1.40 5.81
N ASP A 106 -2.26 -0.43 6.57
CA ASP A 106 -3.40 0.39 6.18
C ASP A 106 -2.90 1.75 5.67
N PHE A 107 -3.23 2.07 4.42
CA PHE A 107 -2.85 3.32 3.76
C PHE A 107 -4.05 4.26 3.54
N SER A 108 -5.15 4.01 4.25
CA SER A 108 -6.39 4.77 4.10
C SER A 108 -6.19 6.23 4.57
N PRO A 109 -6.65 7.25 3.81
CA PRO A 109 -6.56 8.65 4.23
C PRO A 109 -7.47 8.87 5.44
N ASP A 110 -6.84 9.04 6.61
CA ASP A 110 -7.42 9.31 7.93
C ASP A 110 -8.77 8.63 8.23
N THR A 111 -8.68 7.35 8.60
CA THR A 111 -9.48 6.80 9.70
C THR A 111 -8.54 6.18 10.72
N ARG A 112 -7.62 6.99 11.29
CA ARG A 112 -6.66 6.54 12.33
C ARG A 112 -7.33 6.21 13.69
N SER A 113 -8.43 5.46 13.66
CA SER A 113 -9.11 4.96 14.85
C SER A 113 -9.96 3.70 14.59
N THR A 114 -9.51 2.68 13.84
CA THR A 114 -10.15 1.34 14.00
C THR A 114 -9.42 0.06 13.59
N ALA A 115 -8.28 0.05 12.89
CA ALA A 115 -7.81 -1.20 12.25
C ALA A 115 -6.54 -1.88 12.82
N GLN A 116 -5.97 -1.40 13.93
CA GLN A 116 -4.95 -2.16 14.68
C GLN A 116 -5.58 -3.34 15.44
N THR A 117 -6.15 -4.36 14.76
CA THR A 117 -6.56 -5.63 15.42
C THR A 117 -6.51 -6.87 14.52
N ALA A 118 -6.19 -6.77 13.22
CA ALA A 118 -6.33 -7.95 12.33
C ALA A 118 -5.05 -8.73 11.99
N VAL A 119 -3.86 -8.35 12.49
CA VAL A 119 -2.61 -9.09 12.21
C VAL A 119 -2.30 -10.16 13.26
N GLN A 120 -3.23 -11.08 13.51
CA GLN A 120 -2.88 -12.32 14.24
C GLN A 120 -3.72 -13.50 13.79
N GLN A 121 -3.50 -13.99 12.57
CA GLN A 121 -3.64 -15.40 12.23
C GLN A 121 -3.32 -15.60 10.75
N ARG A 122 -2.10 -16.04 10.43
CA ARG A 122 -1.61 -16.97 9.36
C ARG A 122 -0.08 -16.86 9.43
N GLN A 123 0.77 -17.83 9.75
CA GLN A 123 0.93 -19.26 9.42
C GLN A 123 2.12 -19.80 10.29
N PRO A 124 2.65 -21.06 10.20
CA PRO A 124 2.61 -22.02 9.10
C PRO A 124 2.35 -23.48 9.53
N GLY A 125 2.32 -24.37 8.54
CA GLY A 125 2.05 -25.80 8.72
C GLY A 125 2.95 -26.51 9.74
N GLY A 126 2.31 -27.33 10.55
CA GLY A 126 2.93 -28.46 11.24
C GLY A 126 2.03 -29.67 11.05
N SER A 127 2.46 -30.59 10.19
CA SER A 127 1.84 -31.92 10.06
C SER A 127 1.78 -32.59 11.42
N PHE A 128 0.60 -32.63 12.05
CA PHE A 128 0.39 -33.43 13.24
C PHE A 128 -0.22 -34.77 12.82
N ALA A 129 0.66 -35.65 12.31
CA ALA A 129 0.39 -37.07 12.28
C ALA A 129 0.41 -37.59 13.72
N LEU A 130 -0.73 -37.55 14.42
CA LEU A 130 -0.87 -38.31 15.67
C LEU A 130 -1.55 -39.64 15.38
N ARG A 131 -0.73 -40.67 15.57
CA ARG A 131 -0.98 -42.08 15.51
C ARG A 131 -2.16 -42.48 16.42
N GLN A 132 -2.92 -43.46 15.96
CA GLN A 132 -3.78 -44.30 16.80
C GLN A 132 -2.96 -44.89 17.97
N PRO A 133 -3.63 -45.17 19.10
CA PRO A 133 -3.46 -46.52 19.63
C PRO A 133 -4.80 -47.24 19.81
N VAL A 134 -4.82 -48.40 19.18
CA VAL A 134 -5.59 -49.60 19.53
C VAL A 134 -5.37 -49.99 20.99
N SER A 135 -6.46 -50.26 21.71
CA SER A 135 -6.64 -51.27 22.78
C SER A 135 -8.06 -51.07 23.35
N ALA A 136 -9.05 -51.95 23.13
CA ALA A 136 -9.17 -53.35 23.52
C ALA A 136 -9.15 -53.56 25.04
N ARG A 137 -10.31 -53.43 25.70
CA ARG A 137 -10.96 -54.49 26.49
C ARG A 137 -12.31 -54.06 27.04
#